data_AF-A0A173TRL0-F1
#
_entry.id   AF-A0A173TRL0-F1
#
_cell.length_a   1.000
_cell.length_b   1.000
_cell.length_c   1.000
_cell.angle_alpha   90.00
_cell.angle_beta   90.00
_cell.angle_gamma   90.00
#
_symmetry.space_group_name_H-M   'P 1'
#
loop_
_entity.id
_entity.type
_entity.pdbx_description
1 polymer ?
#
loop_
_entity_poly.entity_id
_entity_poly.type
_entity_poly.pdbx_seq_one_letter_code
_entity_poly.pdbx_strand_id
1 'polypeptide(L)'
;MIAKDIIAIATSIIISVGGSGVIICALANFISERIAKRIDGKYQQRFEQEFEKYKSIMEHRRYISKTQFDNEYQIYKQLSKAFFSVAVKLSSFAYKRIGNRIISIEEDDIISMEEVSRIISVNSTAQNLLFENAPFIPEEIYNEYLALNELANTLFWGIIARIKEYEAECVEINKIITEDEIGMSEDFQNRLNDVNKKVRKYLETLTIIAD
;
A
#
# COMPACT_ATOMS: atom_id res chain seq x y z
N MET A 1 -1.85 -44.42 7.98
CA MET A 1 -0.59 -43.84 8.47
C MET A 1 -0.02 -42.85 7.43
N ILE A 2 0.25 -43.32 6.21
CA ILE A 2 0.84 -42.54 5.10
C ILE A 2 0.14 -41.19 4.80
N ALA A 3 -1.20 -41.14 4.76
CA ALA A 3 -1.94 -39.91 4.44
C ALA A 3 -1.79 -38.79 5.49
N LYS A 4 -1.66 -39.14 6.78
CA LYS A 4 -1.46 -38.17 7.86
C LYS A 4 -0.08 -37.53 7.77
N ASP A 5 0.93 -38.33 7.42
CA ASP A 5 2.32 -37.87 7.32
C ASP A 5 2.51 -36.94 6.11
N ILE A 6 1.82 -37.21 4.99
CA ILE A 6 1.85 -36.37 3.80
C ILE A 6 1.17 -35.02 4.04
N ILE A 7 0.01 -35.03 4.70
CA ILE A 7 -0.70 -33.79 5.08
C ILE A 7 0.18 -32.98 6.03
N ALA A 8 0.81 -33.61 7.03
CA ALA A 8 1.73 -32.93 7.93
C ALA A 8 2.93 -32.31 7.21
N ILE A 9 3.50 -33.00 6.21
CA ILE A 9 4.59 -32.47 5.39
C ILE A 9 4.12 -31.28 4.56
N ALA A 10 2.98 -31.38 3.87
CA ALA A 10 2.41 -30.27 3.10
C ALA A 10 2.14 -29.05 4.01
N THR A 11 1.54 -29.26 5.18
CA THR A 11 1.29 -28.20 6.17
C THR A 11 2.59 -27.58 6.69
N SER A 12 3.64 -28.38 6.96
CA SER A 12 4.94 -27.86 7.41
C SER A 12 5.66 -27.02 6.36
N ILE A 13 5.47 -27.32 5.07
CA ILE A 13 6.05 -26.56 3.96
C ILE A 13 5.27 -25.25 3.76
N ILE A 14 3.95 -25.28 3.92
CA ILE A 14 3.09 -24.09 3.90
C ILE A 14 3.47 -23.12 5.03
N ILE A 15 3.74 -23.63 6.23
CA ILE A 15 4.17 -22.83 7.39
C ILE A 15 5.59 -22.26 7.21
N SER A 16 6.52 -23.01 6.59
CA SER A 16 7.93 -22.64 6.50
C SER A 16 8.29 -21.70 5.35
N VAL A 17 7.52 -21.65 4.26
CA VAL A 17 7.91 -20.88 3.06
C VAL A 17 7.14 -19.57 2.90
N GLY A 18 6.05 -19.33 3.65
CA GLY A 18 5.22 -18.12 3.48
C GLY A 18 4.77 -17.90 2.03
N GLY A 19 4.61 -19.01 1.29
CA GLY A 19 4.70 -19.06 -0.16
C GLY A 19 3.40 -18.62 -0.84
N SER A 20 3.54 -17.78 -1.86
CA SER A 20 2.52 -17.51 -2.85
C SER A 20 1.84 -18.80 -3.32
N GLY A 21 0.51 -18.78 -3.53
CA GLY A 21 -0.30 -19.97 -3.86
C GLY A 21 0.24 -20.81 -5.03
N VAL A 22 1.04 -20.21 -5.92
CA VAL A 22 1.77 -20.88 -7.02
C VAL A 22 2.78 -21.92 -6.53
N ILE A 23 3.58 -21.61 -5.50
CA ILE A 23 4.58 -22.53 -4.96
C ILE A 23 3.89 -23.71 -4.27
N ILE A 24 2.78 -23.44 -3.58
CA ILE A 24 1.96 -24.47 -2.92
C ILE A 24 1.35 -25.39 -3.98
N CYS A 25 0.76 -24.86 -5.06
CA CYS A 25 0.21 -25.67 -6.15
C CYS A 25 1.27 -26.54 -6.84
N ALA A 26 2.48 -26.03 -7.04
CA ALA A 26 3.58 -26.78 -7.64
C ALA A 26 4.05 -27.95 -6.76
N LEU A 27 4.20 -27.72 -5.46
CA LEU A 27 4.55 -28.77 -4.49
C LEU A 27 3.45 -29.82 -4.37
N ALA A 28 2.20 -29.38 -4.40
CA ALA A 28 1.04 -30.24 -4.34
C ALA A 28 0.99 -31.17 -5.58
N ASN A 29 1.25 -30.65 -6.78
CA ASN A 29 1.36 -31.46 -8.00
C ASN A 29 2.50 -32.47 -7.93
N PHE A 30 3.67 -32.06 -7.43
CA PHE A 30 4.83 -32.94 -7.25
C PHE A 30 4.54 -34.09 -6.28
N ILE A 31 3.86 -33.81 -5.18
CA ILE A 31 3.45 -34.80 -4.18
C ILE A 31 2.40 -35.76 -4.78
N SER A 32 1.42 -35.23 -5.52
CA SER A 32 0.39 -36.02 -6.23
C SER A 32 1.00 -37.02 -7.21
N GLU A 33 1.91 -36.59 -8.08
CA GLU A 33 2.59 -37.48 -9.05
C GLU A 33 3.43 -38.58 -8.37
N ARG A 34 4.04 -38.28 -7.22
CA ARG A 34 4.87 -39.23 -6.45
C ARG A 34 4.03 -40.29 -5.73
N ILE A 35 2.84 -39.91 -5.24
CA ILE A 35 1.94 -40.77 -4.47
C ILE A 35 1.04 -41.60 -5.39
N ALA A 36 0.56 -41.02 -6.50
CA ALA A 36 -0.25 -41.71 -7.50
C ALA A 36 0.43 -42.99 -8.03
N LYS A 37 1.77 -43.02 -8.08
CA LYS A 37 2.54 -44.20 -8.48
C LYS A 37 2.59 -45.33 -7.43
N ARG A 38 2.11 -45.13 -6.20
CA ARG A 38 2.29 -46.08 -5.08
C ARG A 38 1.00 -46.52 -4.37
N ILE A 39 -0.18 -46.04 -4.75
CA ILE A 39 -1.43 -46.37 -4.05
C ILE A 39 -2.52 -46.84 -5.04
N ASP A 40 -3.32 -47.82 -4.64
CA ASP A 40 -4.50 -48.32 -5.37
C ASP A 40 -5.44 -47.20 -5.87
N GLY A 41 -5.98 -47.36 -7.08
CA GLY A 41 -6.73 -46.32 -7.81
C GLY A 41 -7.95 -45.72 -7.07
N LYS A 42 -8.55 -46.43 -6.10
CA LYS A 42 -9.64 -45.88 -5.25
C LYS A 42 -9.18 -44.76 -4.32
N TYR A 43 -7.93 -44.80 -3.85
CA TYR A 43 -7.37 -43.74 -3.01
C TYR A 43 -6.89 -42.56 -3.84
N GLN A 44 -6.41 -42.81 -5.06
CA GLN A 44 -6.02 -41.77 -6.01
C GLN A 44 -7.21 -40.86 -6.34
N GLN A 45 -8.39 -41.44 -6.57
CA GLN A 45 -9.60 -40.68 -6.90
C GLN A 45 -10.09 -39.80 -5.73
N ARG A 46 -10.03 -40.32 -4.48
CA ARG A 46 -10.33 -39.51 -3.29
C ARG A 46 -9.30 -38.41 -3.07
N PHE A 47 -8.02 -38.72 -3.31
CA PHE A 47 -6.94 -37.75 -3.19
C PHE A 47 -7.10 -36.62 -4.20
N GLU A 48 -7.36 -36.92 -5.49
CA GLU A 48 -7.62 -35.91 -6.53
C GLU A 48 -8.83 -35.04 -6.21
N GLN A 49 -9.91 -35.59 -5.66
CA GLN A 49 -11.08 -34.80 -5.26
C GLN A 49 -10.79 -33.84 -4.11
N GLU A 50 -10.14 -34.33 -3.04
CA GLU A 50 -9.70 -33.48 -1.93
C GLU A 50 -8.69 -32.44 -2.41
N PHE A 51 -7.81 -32.83 -3.33
CA PHE A 51 -6.77 -31.98 -3.90
C PHE A 51 -7.34 -30.86 -4.76
N GLU A 52 -8.27 -31.14 -5.67
CA GLU A 52 -8.90 -30.09 -6.48
C GLU A 52 -9.77 -29.16 -5.63
N LYS A 53 -10.39 -29.68 -4.56
CA LYS A 53 -11.08 -28.85 -3.58
C LYS A 53 -10.09 -27.93 -2.85
N TYR A 54 -8.91 -28.44 -2.46
CA TYR A 54 -7.84 -27.65 -1.87
C TYR A 54 -7.30 -26.60 -2.83
N LYS A 55 -7.06 -26.95 -4.09
CA LYS A 55 -6.55 -26.06 -5.14
C LYS A 55 -7.52 -24.92 -5.43
N SER A 56 -8.82 -25.22 -5.56
CA SER A 56 -9.88 -24.21 -5.71
C SER A 56 -9.94 -23.22 -4.54
N ILE A 57 -9.72 -23.69 -3.30
CA ILE A 57 -9.66 -22.83 -2.11
C ILE A 57 -8.36 -21.99 -2.09
N MET A 58 -7.27 -22.55 -2.61
CA MET A 58 -5.92 -21.96 -2.60
C MET A 58 -5.66 -20.93 -3.70
N GLU A 59 -6.34 -21.03 -4.85
CA GLU A 59 -6.11 -20.14 -6.01
C GLU A 59 -6.38 -18.64 -5.72
N HIS A 60 -7.10 -18.33 -4.64
CA HIS A 60 -7.54 -16.96 -4.32
C HIS A 60 -7.03 -16.41 -2.97
N ARG A 61 -6.23 -17.17 -2.21
CA ARG A 61 -5.80 -16.80 -0.84
C ARG A 61 -4.28 -16.87 -0.69
N ARG A 62 -3.70 -15.85 -0.07
CA ARG A 62 -2.28 -15.84 0.31
C ARG A 62 -2.17 -16.28 1.77
N TYR A 63 -1.58 -17.44 1.98
CA TYR A 63 -1.43 -18.02 3.31
C TYR A 63 -0.15 -17.50 3.98
N ILE A 64 -0.30 -16.88 5.14
CA ILE A 64 0.81 -16.27 5.87
C ILE A 64 0.74 -16.60 7.35
N SER A 65 1.88 -16.52 8.05
CA SER A 65 1.88 -16.65 9.51
C SER A 65 1.22 -15.44 10.17
N LYS A 66 0.78 -15.60 11.42
CA LYS A 66 0.24 -14.47 12.19
C LYS A 66 1.24 -13.31 12.31
N THR A 67 2.51 -13.61 12.56
CA THR A 67 3.56 -12.59 12.64
C THR A 67 3.75 -11.84 11.32
N GLN A 68 3.69 -12.53 10.18
CA GLN A 68 3.74 -11.89 8.87
C GLN A 68 2.53 -10.99 8.64
N PHE A 69 1.32 -11.45 8.98
CA PHE A 69 0.11 -10.66 8.87
C PHE A 69 0.19 -9.39 9.73
N ASP A 70 0.59 -9.52 10.99
CA ASP A 70 0.70 -8.40 11.91
C ASP A 70 1.72 -7.36 11.39
N ASN A 71 2.87 -7.81 10.87
CA ASN A 71 3.87 -6.94 10.27
C ASN A 71 3.34 -6.21 9.02
N GLU A 72 2.76 -6.92 8.06
CA GLU A 72 2.19 -6.32 6.85
C GLU A 72 1.09 -5.31 7.21
N TYR A 73 0.20 -5.66 8.14
CA TYR A 73 -0.83 -4.76 8.63
C TYR A 73 -0.25 -3.49 9.28
N GLN A 74 0.83 -3.59 10.07
CA GLN A 74 1.48 -2.41 10.62
C GLN A 74 2.08 -1.51 9.54
N ILE A 75 2.72 -2.09 8.51
CA ILE A 75 3.28 -1.33 7.38
C ILE A 75 2.17 -0.51 6.71
N TYR A 76 1.06 -1.14 6.33
CA TYR A 76 -0.04 -0.43 5.68
C TYR A 76 -0.69 0.62 6.58
N LYS A 77 -0.85 0.33 7.88
CA LYS A 77 -1.38 1.30 8.84
C LYS A 77 -0.48 2.55 8.92
N GLN A 78 0.83 2.37 8.93
CA GLN A 78 1.80 3.47 8.97
C GLN A 78 1.79 4.27 7.66
N LEU A 79 1.79 3.60 6.50
CA LEU A 79 1.70 4.24 5.18
C LEU A 79 0.41 5.05 5.05
N SER A 80 -0.76 4.46 5.32
CA SER A 80 -2.04 5.16 5.24
C SER A 80 -2.05 6.39 6.15
N LYS A 81 -1.51 6.30 7.38
CA LYS A 81 -1.43 7.45 8.30
C LYS A 81 -0.51 8.55 7.76
N ALA A 82 0.66 8.19 7.23
CA ALA A 82 1.64 9.15 6.74
C ALA A 82 1.12 9.88 5.49
N PHE A 83 0.61 9.15 4.50
CA PHE A 83 0.04 9.75 3.29
C PHE A 83 -1.24 10.54 3.55
N PHE A 84 -2.05 10.15 4.54
CA PHE A 84 -3.17 10.97 5.00
C PHE A 84 -2.69 12.30 5.61
N SER A 85 -1.60 12.29 6.35
CA SER A 85 -1.01 13.53 6.90
C SER A 85 -0.53 14.45 5.78
N VAL A 86 0.03 13.89 4.69
CA VAL A 86 0.36 14.63 3.46
C VAL A 86 -0.90 15.23 2.83
N ALA A 87 -1.97 14.44 2.67
CA ALA A 87 -3.24 14.92 2.11
C ALA A 87 -3.81 16.10 2.90
N VAL A 88 -3.80 16.02 4.24
CA VAL A 88 -4.25 17.11 5.11
C VAL A 88 -3.43 18.37 4.87
N LYS A 89 -2.10 18.27 4.76
CA LYS A 89 -1.23 19.42 4.49
C LYS A 89 -1.45 20.02 3.10
N LEU A 90 -1.53 19.21 2.06
CA LEU A 90 -1.85 19.69 0.70
C LEU A 90 -3.22 20.36 0.65
N SER A 91 -4.22 19.77 1.29
CA SER A 91 -5.56 20.36 1.38
C SER A 91 -5.56 21.68 2.15
N SER A 92 -4.73 21.83 3.18
CA SER A 92 -4.65 23.08 3.95
C SER A 92 -4.06 24.23 3.13
N PHE A 93 -3.20 23.94 2.14
CA PHE A 93 -2.81 24.93 1.14
C PHE A 93 -3.98 25.29 0.23
N ALA A 94 -4.65 24.29 -0.35
CA ALA A 94 -5.74 24.50 -1.30
C ALA A 94 -6.95 25.23 -0.69
N TYR A 95 -7.33 24.88 0.55
CA TYR A 95 -8.53 25.37 1.24
C TYR A 95 -8.34 26.61 2.13
N LYS A 96 -7.13 27.19 2.20
CA LYS A 96 -7.01 28.62 2.58
C LYS A 96 -7.77 29.54 1.59
N ARG A 97 -8.26 28.99 0.47
CA ARG A 97 -9.28 29.58 -0.41
C ARG A 97 -10.70 29.25 0.10
N ILE A 98 -11.24 30.05 1.02
CA ILE A 98 -12.67 29.98 1.39
C ILE A 98 -13.48 30.93 0.48
N GLY A 99 -13.96 30.40 -0.66
CA GLY A 99 -14.85 31.10 -1.60
C GLY A 99 -14.16 32.09 -2.55
N ASN A 100 -14.93 32.97 -3.21
CA ASN A 100 -14.43 34.07 -4.07
C ASN A 100 -13.75 35.20 -3.26
N ARG A 101 -13.67 35.05 -1.94
CA ARG A 101 -12.83 35.91 -1.11
C ARG A 101 -11.55 35.15 -0.85
N ILE A 102 -10.47 35.65 -1.45
CA ILE A 102 -9.17 35.64 -0.78
C ILE A 102 -9.50 36.20 0.61
N ILE A 103 -9.50 35.36 1.67
CA ILE A 103 -9.17 35.89 2.99
C ILE A 103 -7.83 36.51 2.70
N SER A 104 -7.77 37.84 2.74
CA SER A 104 -6.54 38.59 2.61
C SER A 104 -5.52 37.78 3.37
N ILE A 105 -4.58 37.16 2.66
CA ILE A 105 -3.39 36.66 3.29
C ILE A 105 -2.79 37.97 3.80
N GLU A 106 -3.12 38.33 5.04
CA GLU A 106 -2.51 39.48 5.70
C GLU A 106 -0.99 39.21 5.67
N GLU A 107 -0.15 40.24 5.70
CA GLU A 107 1.32 40.02 5.67
C GLU A 107 1.78 39.00 6.75
N ASP A 108 1.01 38.84 7.83
CA ASP A 108 1.22 37.86 8.91
C ASP A 108 0.80 36.41 8.57
N ASP A 109 0.23 36.18 7.39
CA ASP A 109 -0.46 34.95 6.98
C ASP A 109 0.30 34.19 5.86
N ILE A 110 1.48 34.72 5.50
CA ILE A 110 2.53 34.06 4.71
C ILE A 110 2.82 32.70 5.36
N ILE A 111 2.93 31.66 4.53
CA ILE A 111 3.32 30.32 4.98
C ILE A 111 4.71 30.48 5.62
N SER A 112 4.76 30.48 6.95
CA SER A 112 6.01 30.69 7.66
C SER A 112 7.01 29.61 7.26
N MET A 113 8.31 29.94 7.30
CA MET A 113 9.37 28.96 7.09
C MET A 113 9.24 27.74 8.04
N GLU A 114 8.59 27.93 9.18
CA GLU A 114 8.22 26.85 10.10
C GLU A 114 7.14 25.92 9.52
N GLU A 115 6.07 26.46 8.91
CA GLU A 115 5.04 25.66 8.23
C GLU A 115 5.63 24.93 7.01
N VAL A 116 6.47 25.60 6.22
CA VAL A 116 7.22 24.96 5.12
C VAL A 116 8.05 23.79 5.65
N SER A 117 8.78 23.98 6.74
CA SER A 117 9.60 22.93 7.37
C SER A 117 8.75 21.76 7.89
N ARG A 118 7.60 22.05 8.52
CA ARG A 118 6.67 21.02 9.00
C ARG A 118 6.13 20.19 7.84
N ILE A 119 5.89 20.82 6.69
CA ILE A 119 5.35 20.15 5.52
C ILE A 119 6.40 19.29 4.83
N ILE A 120 7.62 19.80 4.67
CA ILE A 120 8.76 19.00 4.20
C ILE A 120 8.93 17.77 5.09
N SER A 121 8.86 17.93 6.42
CA SER A 121 8.96 16.83 7.37
C SER A 121 7.87 15.77 7.17
N VAL A 122 6.61 16.18 7.00
CA VAL A 122 5.49 15.25 6.76
C VAL A 122 5.67 14.48 5.43
N ASN A 123 6.09 15.17 4.38
CA ASN A 123 6.33 14.55 3.08
C ASN A 123 7.50 13.56 3.12
N SER A 124 8.63 13.96 3.71
CA SER A 124 9.80 13.08 3.88
C SER A 124 9.48 11.87 4.76
N THR A 125 8.63 12.02 5.77
CA THR A 125 8.18 10.89 6.61
C THR A 125 7.41 9.86 5.78
N ALA A 126 6.49 10.30 4.92
CA ALA A 126 5.73 9.41 4.05
C ALA A 126 6.64 8.71 3.01
N GLN A 127 7.57 9.46 2.41
CA GLN A 127 8.56 8.93 1.48
C GLN A 127 9.46 7.88 2.11
N ASN A 128 10.05 8.18 3.27
CA ASN A 128 10.94 7.25 3.97
C ASN A 128 10.20 5.96 4.33
N LEU A 129 8.99 6.07 4.88
CA LEU A 129 8.18 4.89 5.18
C LEU A 129 7.89 4.04 3.94
N LEU A 130 7.61 4.66 2.79
CA LEU A 130 7.40 3.94 1.54
C LEU A 130 8.66 3.18 1.10
N PHE A 131 9.82 3.85 1.12
CA PHE A 131 11.07 3.28 0.62
C PHE A 131 11.68 2.24 1.57
N GLU A 132 11.63 2.48 2.88
CA GLU A 132 12.08 1.52 3.89
C GLU A 132 11.29 0.21 3.83
N ASN A 133 10.02 0.29 3.45
CA ASN A 133 9.14 -0.87 3.38
C ASN A 133 8.94 -1.42 1.96
N ALA A 134 9.61 -0.85 0.94
CA ALA A 134 9.44 -1.25 -0.46
C ALA A 134 9.54 -2.78 -0.70
N PRO A 135 10.50 -3.52 -0.10
CA PRO A 135 10.61 -4.96 -0.31
C PRO A 135 9.43 -5.78 0.24
N PHE A 136 8.62 -5.20 1.12
CA PHE A 136 7.53 -5.88 1.82
C PHE A 136 6.15 -5.52 1.28
N ILE A 137 6.09 -4.59 0.33
CA ILE A 137 4.84 -4.11 -0.29
C ILE A 137 4.71 -4.78 -1.67
N PRO A 138 3.55 -5.36 -2.03
CA PRO A 138 3.28 -5.82 -3.38
C PRO A 138 3.51 -4.70 -4.40
N GLU A 139 4.20 -5.01 -5.48
CA GLU A 139 4.63 -4.04 -6.50
C GLU A 139 3.49 -3.14 -7.00
N GLU A 140 2.30 -3.70 -7.23
CA GLU A 140 1.14 -2.90 -7.64
C GLU A 140 0.76 -1.83 -6.60
N ILE A 141 0.71 -2.19 -5.31
CA ILE A 141 0.39 -1.25 -4.23
C ILE A 141 1.53 -0.25 -4.03
N TYR A 142 2.79 -0.72 -4.14
CA TYR A 142 3.96 0.14 -4.02
C TYR A 142 3.96 1.23 -5.09
N ASN A 143 3.71 0.88 -6.35
CA ASN A 143 3.69 1.82 -7.47
C ASN A 143 2.59 2.89 -7.30
N GLU A 144 1.45 2.53 -6.71
CA GLU A 144 0.38 3.48 -6.42
C GLU A 144 0.78 4.50 -5.33
N TYR A 145 1.42 4.05 -4.26
CA TYR A 145 2.00 4.95 -3.25
C TYR A 145 3.17 5.77 -3.80
N LEU A 146 3.99 5.20 -4.68
CA LEU A 146 5.08 5.91 -5.35
C LEU A 146 4.54 7.06 -6.19
N ALA A 147 3.51 6.79 -6.98
CA ALA A 147 2.89 7.79 -7.83
C ALA A 147 2.13 8.87 -7.01
N LEU A 148 1.64 8.55 -5.80
CA LEU A 148 1.18 9.56 -4.84
C LEU A 148 2.35 10.41 -4.34
N ASN A 149 3.47 9.79 -3.95
CA ASN A 149 4.66 10.51 -3.49
C ASN A 149 5.20 11.46 -4.59
N GLU A 150 5.21 11.04 -5.85
CA GLU A 150 5.61 11.89 -6.98
C GLU A 150 4.67 13.10 -7.15
N LEU A 151 3.35 12.88 -7.06
CA LEU A 151 2.35 13.94 -7.12
C LEU A 151 2.53 14.95 -5.97
N ALA A 152 2.69 14.46 -4.74
CA ALA A 152 2.95 15.29 -3.57
C ALA A 152 4.23 16.11 -3.73
N ASN A 153 5.33 15.49 -4.16
CA ASN A 153 6.59 16.19 -4.39
C ASN A 153 6.46 17.29 -5.44
N THR A 154 5.75 17.02 -6.54
CA THR A 154 5.50 18.01 -7.60
C THR A 154 4.74 19.22 -7.05
N LEU A 155 3.66 18.98 -6.31
CA LEU A 155 2.90 20.03 -5.63
C LEU A 155 3.78 20.83 -4.65
N PHE A 156 4.51 20.14 -3.78
CA PHE A 156 5.32 20.80 -2.76
C PHE A 156 6.41 21.69 -3.35
N TRP A 157 7.17 21.19 -4.34
CA TRP A 157 8.22 21.99 -4.96
C TRP A 157 7.67 23.15 -5.78
N GLY A 158 6.51 22.99 -6.43
CA GLY A 158 5.82 24.07 -7.13
C GLY A 158 5.38 25.21 -6.21
N ILE A 159 4.77 24.87 -5.08
CA ILE A 159 4.34 25.85 -4.06
C ILE A 159 5.56 26.54 -3.42
N ILE A 160 6.58 25.77 -3.02
CA ILE A 160 7.79 26.33 -2.39
C ILE A 160 8.53 27.29 -3.33
N ALA A 161 8.64 26.94 -4.62
CA ALA A 161 9.27 27.82 -5.60
C ALA A 161 8.56 29.18 -5.67
N ARG A 162 7.22 29.18 -5.70
CA ARG A 162 6.42 30.40 -5.74
C ARG A 162 6.41 31.20 -4.45
N ILE A 163 6.51 30.55 -3.29
CA ILE A 163 6.73 31.26 -2.03
C ILE A 163 8.03 32.07 -2.09
N LYS A 164 9.11 31.47 -2.59
CA LYS A 164 10.39 32.17 -2.76
C LYS A 164 10.31 33.31 -3.78
N GLU A 165 9.56 33.13 -4.86
CA GLU A 165 9.32 34.20 -5.84
C GLU A 165 8.50 35.36 -5.24
N TYR A 166 7.51 35.05 -4.39
CA TYR A 166 6.76 36.05 -3.64
C TYR A 166 7.65 36.81 -2.63
N GLU A 167 8.49 36.11 -1.88
CA GLU A 167 9.49 36.73 -0.97
C GLU A 167 10.47 37.64 -1.72
N ALA A 168 10.76 37.34 -2.99
CA ALA A 168 11.58 38.16 -3.88
C ALA A 168 10.78 39.25 -4.61
N GLU A 169 9.53 39.51 -4.22
CA GLU A 169 8.61 40.50 -4.82
C GLU A 169 8.35 40.28 -6.33
N CYS A 170 8.56 39.06 -6.83
CA CYS A 170 8.42 38.71 -8.24
C CYS A 170 7.00 38.23 -8.59
N VAL A 171 6.23 37.79 -7.60
CA VAL A 171 4.88 37.22 -7.76
C VAL A 171 3.95 37.76 -6.68
N GLU A 172 2.67 37.96 -7.01
CA GLU A 172 1.64 38.37 -6.04
C GLU A 172 1.19 37.18 -5.15
N ILE A 173 0.79 37.48 -3.92
CA ILE A 173 0.39 36.48 -2.92
C ILE A 173 -0.77 35.57 -3.38
N ASN A 174 -1.69 36.13 -4.19
CA ASN A 174 -2.84 35.41 -4.78
C ASN A 174 -2.46 34.45 -5.92
N LYS A 175 -1.20 34.47 -6.37
CA LYS A 175 -0.64 33.59 -7.41
C LYS A 175 0.27 32.50 -6.83
N ILE A 176 0.49 32.48 -5.51
CA ILE A 176 1.29 31.44 -4.85
C ILE A 176 0.68 30.06 -5.09
N ILE A 177 -0.66 29.94 -5.02
CA ILE A 177 -1.40 28.70 -5.28
C ILE A 177 -2.26 28.88 -6.54
N THR A 178 -2.18 27.92 -7.44
CA THR A 178 -2.90 27.89 -8.72
C THR A 178 -4.13 27.00 -8.66
N GLU A 179 -5.07 27.19 -9.60
CA GLU A 179 -6.22 26.28 -9.76
C GLU A 179 -5.79 24.86 -10.09
N ASP A 180 -4.72 24.71 -10.88
CA ASP A 180 -4.14 23.40 -11.21
C ASP A 180 -3.67 22.67 -9.94
N GLU A 181 -3.01 23.36 -9.01
CA GLU A 181 -2.56 22.74 -7.74
C GLU A 181 -3.70 22.40 -6.79
N ILE A 182 -4.78 23.18 -6.81
CA ILE A 182 -6.00 22.84 -6.07
C ILE A 182 -6.55 21.53 -6.64
N GLY A 183 -6.67 21.42 -7.97
CA GLY A 183 -7.10 20.20 -8.65
C GLY A 183 -6.17 19.01 -8.38
N MET A 184 -4.85 19.22 -8.37
CA MET A 184 -3.86 18.18 -8.04
C MET A 184 -3.96 17.74 -6.58
N SER A 185 -4.28 18.64 -5.65
CA SER A 185 -4.53 18.30 -4.23
C SER A 185 -5.81 17.47 -4.07
N GLU A 186 -6.87 17.78 -4.82
CA GLU A 186 -8.09 16.96 -4.88
C GLU A 186 -7.82 15.59 -5.50
N ASP A 187 -7.05 15.53 -6.59
CA ASP A 187 -6.61 14.28 -7.22
C ASP A 187 -5.80 13.42 -6.26
N PHE A 188 -4.87 14.02 -5.51
CA PHE A 188 -4.10 13.32 -4.48
C PHE A 188 -5.01 12.62 -3.46
N GLN A 189 -6.04 13.31 -2.96
CA GLN A 189 -6.99 12.73 -2.01
C GLN A 189 -7.79 11.59 -2.62
N ASN A 190 -8.26 11.75 -3.86
CA ASN A 190 -9.01 10.70 -4.56
C ASN A 190 -8.16 9.46 -4.78
N ARG A 191 -6.93 9.64 -5.26
CA ARG A 191 -5.97 8.55 -5.47
C ARG A 191 -5.61 7.87 -4.15
N LEU A 192 -5.39 8.62 -3.07
CA LEU A 192 -5.15 8.04 -1.74
C LEU A 192 -6.31 7.14 -1.28
N ASN A 193 -7.56 7.55 -1.52
CA ASN A 193 -8.72 6.73 -1.21
C ASN A 193 -8.72 5.44 -2.04
N ASP A 194 -8.33 5.49 -3.31
CA ASP A 194 -8.26 4.32 -4.17
C ASP A 194 -7.14 3.36 -3.78
N VAL A 195 -5.96 3.87 -3.42
CA VAL A 195 -4.88 3.04 -2.85
C VAL A 195 -5.34 2.34 -1.58
N ASN A 196 -6.02 3.05 -0.67
CA ASN A 196 -6.55 2.45 0.56
C ASN A 196 -7.59 1.35 0.27
N LYS A 197 -8.40 1.48 -0.80
CA LYS A 197 -9.30 0.40 -1.25
C LYS A 197 -8.51 -0.81 -1.77
N LYS A 198 -7.45 -0.58 -2.56
CA LYS A 198 -6.57 -1.67 -3.04
C LYS A 198 -5.89 -2.41 -1.90
N VAL A 199 -5.35 -1.67 -0.93
CA VAL A 199 -4.77 -2.24 0.30
C VAL A 199 -5.81 -3.10 1.04
N ARG A 200 -7.03 -2.60 1.22
CA ARG A 200 -8.09 -3.37 1.90
C ARG A 200 -8.40 -4.68 1.17
N LYS A 201 -8.56 -4.63 -0.15
CA LYS A 201 -8.78 -5.82 -0.98
C LYS A 201 -7.61 -6.80 -0.89
N TYR A 202 -6.37 -6.30 -0.90
CA TYR A 202 -5.19 -7.13 -0.72
C TYR A 202 -5.18 -7.82 0.65
N LEU A 203 -5.44 -7.08 1.74
CA LEU A 203 -5.52 -7.64 3.09
C LEU A 203 -6.62 -8.69 3.22
N GLU A 204 -7.75 -8.54 2.51
CA GLU A 204 -8.83 -9.54 2.45
C GLU A 204 -8.39 -10.86 1.79
N THR A 205 -7.35 -10.84 0.94
CA THR A 205 -6.78 -12.07 0.35
C THR A 205 -5.89 -12.84 1.34
N LEU A 206 -5.42 -12.18 2.40
CA LEU A 206 -4.51 -12.80 3.36
C LEU A 206 -5.29 -13.75 4.27
N THR A 207 -4.80 -14.98 4.41
CA THR A 207 -5.36 -16.00 5.30
C THR A 207 -4.29 -16.45 6.27
N ILE A 208 -4.56 -16.27 7.56
CA ILE A 208 -3.65 -16.69 8.62
C ILE A 208 -3.71 -18.21 8.74
N ILE A 209 -2.56 -18.87 8.64
CA ILE A 209 -2.43 -20.29 8.99
C ILE A 209 -2.37 -20.36 10.51
N ALA A 210 -3.28 -21.10 11.14
CA ALA A 210 -3.22 -21.33 12.59
C ALA A 210 -1.96 -22.11 12.94
N ASP A 211 -1.25 -21.67 13.98
CA ASP A 211 -0.09 -22.37 14.56
C ASP A 211 -0.48 -23.76 15.09
#